data_AF-A0A9D1NMP8-F1
#
_entry.id   AF-A0A9D1NMP8-F1
#
_cell.length_a   1.000
_cell.length_b   1.000
_cell.length_c   1.000
_cell.angle_alpha   90.00
_cell.angle_beta   90.00
_cell.angle_gamma   90.00
#
_symmetry.space_group_name_H-M   'P 1'
#
loop_
_entity.id
_entity.type
_entity.pdbx_description
1 polymer ?
#
loop_
_entity_poly.entity_id
_entity_poly.type
_entity_poly.pdbx_seq_one_letter_code
_entity_poly.pdbx_strand_id
1 'polypeptide(L)'
;MELPHVTSALDEALARFEGARLAFVDGVWVNESVRGRDLKYYIFDWDDNVLCMPTRIHMERLNSKGQWVPHVCSTATYSVIRADTAHYRFPQGRRELAFVEFQDTRTPLGGGNFLEDLDRALDAIAAGRRTPPPSFATFRKTLVEGRLFAIVTARGHASETLRQGVERFIERVLTPVERETMLINLRGYSYCFDHVQTFPSQTAVLRRYLSLNRYHAITSPDFDRRLAEEAPGLTTQEGRKRFAIRDFVDHLIRILDTTGMAALRLPISIGFSDDDPRNVRAVQAYITDVLSRRFPTVKFCVYDTSDGAGAHKMTISGQLELPLE
;
A
#
# COMPACT_ATOMS: atom_id res chain seq x y z
N MET A 1 16.39 37.68 -14.27
CA MET A 1 15.11 36.96 -14.15
C MET A 1 15.34 35.59 -14.75
N GLU A 2 15.86 34.67 -13.96
CA GLU A 2 16.22 33.31 -14.41
C GLU A 2 14.97 32.42 -14.42
N LEU A 3 14.82 31.65 -15.49
CA LEU A 3 13.79 30.63 -15.65
C LEU A 3 14.18 29.39 -14.82
N PRO A 4 13.26 28.78 -14.05
CA PRO A 4 13.61 27.66 -13.19
C PRO A 4 13.73 26.33 -13.97
N HIS A 5 14.93 25.73 -13.93
CA HIS A 5 15.25 24.33 -13.57
C HIS A 5 14.53 23.11 -14.18
N VAL A 6 13.69 23.20 -15.22
CA VAL A 6 13.05 22.00 -15.80
C VAL A 6 14.04 21.02 -16.44
N THR A 7 15.18 21.50 -16.96
CA THR A 7 16.24 20.65 -17.52
C THR A 7 17.03 19.87 -16.47
N SER A 8 17.24 20.42 -15.25
CA SER A 8 18.14 19.77 -14.29
C SER A 8 17.57 18.47 -13.68
N ALA A 9 16.27 18.42 -13.39
CA ALA A 9 15.67 17.22 -12.77
C ALA A 9 15.59 16.02 -13.72
N LEU A 10 15.34 16.27 -15.01
CA LEU A 10 15.33 15.23 -16.03
C LEU A 10 16.73 14.70 -16.29
N ASP A 11 17.72 15.58 -16.44
CA ASP A 11 19.12 15.17 -16.65
C ASP A 11 19.65 14.34 -15.46
N GLU A 12 19.36 14.77 -14.23
CA GLU A 12 19.67 13.99 -13.03
C GLU A 12 18.91 12.65 -12.97
N ALA A 13 17.67 12.59 -13.47
CA ALA A 13 16.91 11.34 -13.50
C ALA A 13 17.50 10.37 -14.53
N LEU A 14 17.90 10.86 -15.70
CA LEU A 14 18.57 10.07 -16.74
C LEU A 14 19.90 9.50 -16.24
N ALA A 15 20.65 10.27 -15.45
CA ALA A 15 21.89 9.78 -14.83
C ALA A 15 21.66 8.59 -13.87
N ARG A 16 20.47 8.45 -13.26
CA ARG A 16 20.12 7.29 -12.41
C ARG A 16 19.87 6.00 -13.19
N PHE A 17 19.75 6.09 -14.51
CA PHE A 17 19.60 4.96 -15.42
C PHE A 17 20.94 4.51 -16.02
N GLU A 18 22.06 4.80 -15.36
CA GLU A 18 23.37 4.32 -15.80
C GLU A 18 23.36 2.78 -16.02
N GLY A 19 23.77 2.36 -17.22
CA GLY A 19 23.73 0.95 -17.64
C GLY A 19 22.35 0.41 -18.08
N ALA A 20 21.29 1.20 -17.98
CA ALA A 20 19.98 0.86 -18.51
C ALA A 20 19.86 1.27 -19.99
N ARG A 21 19.16 0.45 -20.77
CA ARG A 21 18.66 0.81 -22.09
C ARG A 21 17.48 1.78 -21.97
N LEU A 22 17.66 2.98 -22.50
CA LEU A 22 16.63 4.00 -22.66
C LEU A 22 16.35 4.23 -24.14
N ALA A 23 15.11 4.61 -24.46
CA ALA A 23 14.72 5.07 -25.78
C ALA A 23 14.01 6.43 -25.68
N PHE A 24 14.10 7.22 -26.74
CA PHE A 24 13.37 8.48 -26.88
C PHE A 24 12.26 8.30 -27.92
N VAL A 25 11.01 8.29 -27.47
CA VAL A 25 9.82 7.94 -28.26
C VAL A 25 8.76 8.99 -28.02
N ASP A 26 8.16 9.54 -29.08
CA ASP A 26 7.10 10.56 -28.99
C ASP A 26 7.48 11.75 -28.08
N GLY A 27 8.71 12.24 -28.23
CA GLY A 27 9.21 13.39 -27.46
C GLY A 27 9.47 13.10 -25.97
N VAL A 28 9.42 11.85 -25.52
CA VAL A 28 9.64 11.47 -24.12
C VAL A 28 10.63 10.32 -23.97
N TRP A 29 11.33 10.28 -22.83
CA TRP A 29 12.20 9.16 -22.47
C TRP A 29 11.40 7.98 -21.90
N VAL A 30 11.76 6.78 -22.33
CA VAL A 30 11.22 5.50 -21.84
C VAL A 30 12.34 4.58 -21.40
N ASN A 31 12.16 3.87 -20.29
CA ASN A 31 13.11 2.85 -19.84
C ASN A 31 12.76 1.48 -20.43
N GLU A 32 13.51 1.02 -21.43
CA GLU A 32 13.32 -0.30 -22.04
C GLU A 32 13.83 -1.45 -21.15
N SER A 33 14.72 -1.14 -20.19
CA SER A 33 15.29 -2.15 -19.29
C SER A 33 14.27 -2.76 -18.33
N VAL A 34 13.08 -2.16 -18.21
CA VAL A 34 11.97 -2.77 -17.46
C VAL A 34 11.57 -4.14 -18.01
N ARG A 35 11.87 -4.43 -19.29
CA ARG A 35 11.63 -5.75 -19.92
C ARG A 35 12.35 -6.90 -19.21
N GLY A 36 13.55 -6.64 -18.70
CA GLY A 36 14.36 -7.63 -17.99
C GLY A 36 14.28 -7.51 -16.47
N ARG A 37 13.43 -6.63 -15.93
CA ARG A 37 13.30 -6.40 -14.50
C ARG A 37 12.52 -7.54 -13.85
N ASP A 38 12.87 -7.85 -12.61
CA ASP A 38 12.12 -8.79 -11.79
C ASP A 38 10.68 -8.32 -11.52
N LEU A 39 9.74 -9.26 -11.49
CA LEU A 39 8.32 -8.99 -11.27
C LEU A 39 8.00 -8.94 -9.77
N LYS A 40 8.52 -7.91 -9.09
CA LYS A 40 8.22 -7.63 -7.67
C LYS A 40 7.01 -6.70 -7.53
N TYR A 41 6.10 -7.07 -6.64
CA TYR A 41 4.89 -6.34 -6.27
C TYR A 41 4.70 -6.33 -4.76
N TYR A 42 3.88 -5.41 -4.26
CA TYR A 42 3.77 -5.19 -2.82
C TYR A 42 2.34 -4.95 -2.37
N ILE A 43 2.04 -5.40 -1.16
CA ILE A 43 0.81 -5.15 -0.42
C ILE A 43 1.23 -4.49 0.89
N PHE A 44 0.74 -3.28 1.13
CA PHE A 44 1.09 -2.50 2.31
C PHE A 44 -0.13 -2.30 3.21
N ASP A 45 0.01 -2.53 4.52
CA ASP A 45 -0.82 -1.78 5.48
C ASP A 45 -0.41 -0.30 5.48
N TRP A 46 -1.36 0.60 5.72
CA TRP A 46 -1.12 2.03 5.70
C TRP A 46 -0.64 2.57 7.05
N ASP A 47 -1.40 2.27 8.11
CA ASP A 47 -1.23 2.88 9.42
C ASP A 47 -0.07 2.24 10.17
N ASP A 48 0.79 3.07 10.77
CA ASP A 48 1.99 2.64 11.51
C ASP A 48 3.01 1.79 10.71
N ASN A 49 2.71 1.49 9.44
CA ASN A 49 3.56 0.77 8.50
C ASN A 49 4.09 1.67 7.37
N VAL A 50 3.21 2.31 6.58
CA VAL A 50 3.62 3.29 5.55
C VAL A 50 3.67 4.69 6.15
N LEU A 51 2.64 5.07 6.91
CA LEU A 51 2.54 6.35 7.61
C LEU A 51 1.95 6.14 9.00
N CYS A 52 2.57 6.76 10.00
CA CYS A 52 1.94 6.87 11.30
C CYS A 52 1.02 8.10 11.32
N MET A 53 -0.26 7.84 11.14
CA MET A 53 -1.28 8.88 11.02
C MET A 53 -1.64 9.47 12.39
N PRO A 54 -1.91 10.79 12.50
CA PRO A 54 -2.40 11.41 13.73
C PRO A 54 -3.88 11.13 14.02
N THR A 55 -4.54 10.33 13.18
CA THR A 55 -5.95 9.91 13.33
C THR A 55 -6.16 9.21 14.67
N ARG A 56 -7.25 9.56 15.37
CA ARG A 56 -7.45 9.15 16.75
C ARG A 56 -8.55 8.09 16.88
N ILE A 57 -8.34 7.16 17.80
CA ILE A 57 -9.32 6.17 18.22
C ILE A 57 -9.93 6.64 19.55
N HIS A 58 -11.26 6.71 19.57
CA HIS A 58 -12.05 7.12 20.72
C HIS A 58 -12.40 5.90 21.57
N MET A 59 -12.08 5.93 22.85
CA MET A 59 -12.31 4.85 23.81
C MET A 59 -12.92 5.43 25.09
N GLU A 60 -13.37 4.55 25.98
CA GLU A 60 -13.61 4.86 27.38
C GLU A 60 -12.61 4.08 28.23
N ARG A 61 -12.11 4.71 29.30
CA ARG A 61 -11.26 4.06 30.29
C ARG A 61 -11.91 4.07 31.67
N LEU A 62 -11.69 3.03 32.46
CA LEU A 62 -12.14 2.97 33.84
C LEU A 62 -11.22 3.83 34.72
N ASN A 63 -11.80 4.80 35.43
CA ASN A 63 -11.04 5.63 36.37
C ASN A 63 -10.96 5.00 37.77
N SER A 64 -10.19 5.61 38.67
CA SER A 64 -10.03 5.13 40.06
C SER A 64 -11.31 5.13 40.90
N LYS A 65 -12.38 5.77 40.42
CA LYS A 65 -13.72 5.78 41.05
C LYS A 65 -14.66 4.73 40.45
N GLY A 66 -14.17 3.86 39.57
CA GLY A 66 -14.98 2.86 38.87
C GLY A 66 -15.91 3.45 37.80
N GLN A 67 -15.66 4.68 37.34
CA GLN A 67 -16.45 5.32 36.31
C GLN A 67 -15.73 5.29 34.95
N TRP A 68 -16.49 5.01 33.90
CA TRP A 68 -16.00 5.08 32.53
C TRP A 68 -15.92 6.54 32.08
N VAL A 69 -14.73 6.97 31.64
CA VAL A 69 -14.48 8.33 31.18
C VAL A 69 -13.87 8.32 29.76
N PRO A 70 -14.09 9.36 28.95
CA PRO A 70 -13.49 9.45 27.61
C PRO A 70 -11.97 9.30 27.62
N HIS A 71 -11.45 8.54 26.67
CA HIS A 71 -10.04 8.32 26.45
C HIS A 71 -9.76 8.32 24.95
N VAL A 72 -8.78 9.08 24.49
CA VAL A 72 -8.41 9.15 23.08
C VAL A 72 -7.00 8.61 22.92
N CYS A 73 -6.78 7.75 21.93
CA CYS A 73 -5.51 7.05 21.74
C CYS A 73 -5.14 6.95 20.25
N SER A 74 -3.86 6.70 19.96
CA SER A 74 -3.39 6.38 18.60
C SER A 74 -3.65 4.91 18.26
N THR A 75 -3.48 4.54 17.00
CA THR A 75 -3.47 3.15 16.51
C THR A 75 -2.44 2.29 17.25
N ALA A 76 -1.21 2.78 17.41
CA ALA A 76 -0.16 2.12 18.18
C ALA A 76 -0.52 1.92 19.67
N THR A 77 -1.18 2.90 20.32
CA THR A 77 -1.65 2.70 21.70
C THR A 77 -2.81 1.70 21.75
N TYR A 78 -3.76 1.79 20.81
CA TYR A 78 -4.88 0.87 20.70
C TYR A 78 -4.43 -0.60 20.51
N SER A 79 -3.38 -0.85 19.73
CA SER A 79 -2.86 -2.20 19.50
C SER A 79 -2.45 -2.92 20.80
N VAL A 80 -2.00 -2.14 21.79
CA VAL A 80 -1.63 -2.60 23.14
C VAL A 80 -2.85 -2.75 24.04
N ILE A 81 -3.74 -1.75 24.10
CA ILE A 81 -4.85 -1.73 25.08
C ILE A 81 -6.09 -2.52 24.65
N ARG A 82 -6.24 -2.87 23.36
CA ARG A 82 -7.45 -3.51 22.80
C ARG A 82 -7.83 -4.84 23.44
N ALA A 83 -6.90 -5.51 24.12
CA ALA A 83 -7.15 -6.76 24.83
C ALA A 83 -7.55 -6.55 26.30
N ASP A 84 -7.33 -5.35 26.86
CA ASP A 84 -7.65 -5.01 28.24
C ASP A 84 -9.09 -4.50 28.35
N THR A 85 -10.04 -5.43 28.21
CA THR A 85 -11.47 -5.13 28.33
C THR A 85 -11.92 -4.83 29.77
N ALA A 86 -11.03 -5.05 30.75
CA ALA A 86 -11.31 -4.72 32.15
C ALA A 86 -11.17 -3.21 32.41
N HIS A 87 -10.22 -2.55 31.74
CA HIS A 87 -9.95 -1.12 31.93
C HIS A 87 -10.32 -0.25 30.74
N TYR A 88 -10.57 -0.83 29.56
CA TYR A 88 -10.93 -0.09 28.35
C TYR A 88 -12.14 -0.70 27.67
N ARG A 89 -12.98 0.16 27.09
CA ARG A 89 -14.11 -0.27 26.25
C ARG A 89 -14.39 0.73 25.14
N PHE A 90 -15.17 0.31 24.15
CA PHE A 90 -15.68 1.23 23.14
C PHE A 90 -16.68 2.22 23.76
N PRO A 91 -16.75 3.47 23.25
CA PRO A 91 -17.75 4.43 23.70
C PRO A 91 -19.14 3.83 23.58
N GLN A 92 -19.89 3.81 24.68
CA GLN A 92 -21.24 3.20 24.74
C GLN A 92 -21.29 1.71 24.28
N GLY A 93 -20.16 1.00 24.30
CA GLY A 93 -20.06 -0.36 23.75
C GLY A 93 -20.09 -0.46 22.22
N ARG A 94 -19.99 0.68 21.52
CA ARG A 94 -20.20 0.80 20.07
C ARG A 94 -18.89 1.05 19.32
N ARG A 95 -18.45 0.07 18.54
CA ARG A 95 -17.17 0.11 17.80
C ARG A 95 -17.15 1.26 16.78
N GLU A 96 -18.25 1.54 16.12
CA GLU A 96 -18.37 2.61 15.13
C GLU A 96 -18.08 4.00 15.71
N LEU A 97 -18.39 4.22 16.99
CA LEU A 97 -18.05 5.47 17.67
C LEU A 97 -16.55 5.57 17.96
N ALA A 98 -15.88 4.43 18.20
CA ALA A 98 -14.45 4.41 18.45
C ALA A 98 -13.62 4.78 17.22
N PHE A 99 -14.06 4.35 16.04
CA PHE A 99 -13.34 4.50 14.77
C PHE A 99 -13.95 5.55 13.84
N VAL A 100 -14.69 6.52 14.38
CA VAL A 100 -15.38 7.55 13.59
C VAL A 100 -14.41 8.40 12.76
N GLU A 101 -13.18 8.62 13.26
CA GLU A 101 -12.13 9.35 12.51
C GLU A 101 -11.54 8.54 11.34
N PHE A 102 -11.84 7.24 11.25
CA PHE A 102 -11.33 6.33 10.22
C PHE A 102 -12.29 6.20 9.03
N GLN A 103 -13.26 7.11 8.93
CA GLN A 103 -14.31 7.16 7.91
C GLN A 103 -14.29 8.50 7.16
N ASP A 104 -14.79 8.53 5.93
CA ASP A 104 -14.90 9.78 5.14
C ASP A 104 -15.94 10.76 5.71
N THR A 105 -16.93 10.25 6.45
CA THR A 105 -18.00 11.09 6.99
C THR A 105 -17.50 11.93 8.15
N ARG A 106 -17.67 13.25 8.06
CA ARG A 106 -17.39 14.18 9.16
C ARG A 106 -18.49 14.11 10.22
N THR A 107 -18.09 13.96 11.48
CA THR A 107 -19.00 13.93 12.63
C THR A 107 -18.53 14.91 13.71
N PRO A 108 -19.35 15.21 14.74
CA PRO A 108 -18.91 16.03 15.88
C PRO A 108 -17.69 15.47 16.64
N LEU A 109 -17.47 14.15 16.58
CA LEU A 109 -16.32 13.48 17.19
C LEU A 109 -15.07 13.47 16.28
N GLY A 110 -15.21 13.87 15.01
CA GLY A 110 -14.16 13.82 13.98
C GLY A 110 -14.61 13.01 12.75
N GLY A 111 -13.67 12.68 11.86
CA GLY A 111 -13.93 12.02 10.57
C GLY A 111 -13.83 12.96 9.38
N GLY A 112 -13.63 12.38 8.19
CA GLY A 112 -13.43 13.12 6.94
C GLY A 112 -12.11 13.88 6.81
N ASN A 113 -11.14 13.63 7.68
CA ASN A 113 -9.87 14.38 7.73
C ASN A 113 -8.68 13.57 7.19
N PHE A 114 -8.89 12.51 6.42
CA PHE A 114 -7.82 11.60 5.98
C PHE A 114 -6.64 12.33 5.32
N LEU A 115 -6.92 13.22 4.36
CA LEU A 115 -5.88 13.96 3.64
C LEU A 115 -5.20 15.01 4.52
N GLU A 116 -5.94 15.64 5.44
CA GLU A 116 -5.38 16.58 6.42
C GLU A 116 -4.44 15.85 7.41
N ASP A 117 -4.84 14.67 7.88
CA ASP A 117 -4.03 13.80 8.73
C ASP A 117 -2.76 13.34 8.03
N LEU A 118 -2.89 12.99 6.74
CA LEU A 118 -1.78 12.60 5.88
C LEU A 118 -0.79 13.76 5.74
N ASP A 119 -1.25 14.96 5.41
CA ASP A 119 -0.40 16.14 5.29
C ASP A 119 0.34 16.43 6.59
N ARG A 120 -0.35 16.35 7.74
CA ARG A 120 0.29 16.53 9.06
C ARG A 120 1.34 15.46 9.35
N ALA A 121 1.09 14.21 8.98
CA ALA A 121 2.06 13.12 9.15
C ALA A 121 3.31 13.36 8.29
N LEU A 122 3.13 13.78 7.03
CA LEU A 122 4.23 14.10 6.13
C LEU A 122 5.01 15.33 6.58
N ASP A 123 4.34 16.38 7.07
CA ASP A 123 4.99 17.57 7.62
C ASP A 123 5.86 17.24 8.84
N ALA A 124 5.40 16.33 9.70
CA ALA A 124 6.18 15.88 10.85
C ALA A 124 7.45 15.12 10.42
N ILE A 125 7.36 14.28 9.38
CA ILE A 125 8.52 13.58 8.81
C ILE A 125 9.49 14.57 8.15
N ALA A 126 8.98 15.44 7.28
CA ALA A 126 9.80 16.42 6.55
C ALA A 126 10.55 17.37 7.49
N ALA A 127 9.93 17.75 8.61
CA ALA A 127 10.55 18.60 9.63
C ALA A 127 11.43 17.84 10.65
N GLY A 128 11.64 16.52 10.47
CA GLY A 128 12.44 15.70 11.38
C GLY A 128 11.82 15.49 12.77
N ARG A 129 10.55 15.86 12.97
CA ARG A 129 9.81 15.66 14.24
C ARG A 129 9.36 14.22 14.43
N ARG A 130 9.33 13.43 13.36
CA ARG A 130 8.96 12.01 13.37
C ARG A 130 9.84 11.21 12.43
N THR A 131 10.34 10.08 12.90
CA THR A 131 11.03 9.10 12.04
C THR A 131 10.02 8.45 11.08
N PRO A 132 10.38 8.28 9.79
CA PRO A 132 9.56 7.52 8.85
C PRO A 132 9.26 6.10 9.37
N PRO A 133 8.02 5.59 9.19
CA PRO A 133 7.67 4.22 9.53
C PRO A 133 8.39 3.17 8.67
N PRO A 134 8.39 1.88 9.07
CA PRO A 134 9.23 0.85 8.47
C PRO A 134 9.07 0.65 6.95
N SER A 135 7.84 0.76 6.42
CA SER A 135 7.57 0.60 4.99
C SER A 135 7.62 1.90 4.19
N PHE A 136 7.83 3.07 4.81
CA PHE A 136 7.82 4.37 4.12
C PHE A 136 8.81 4.42 2.94
N ALA A 137 10.07 4.03 3.18
CA ALA A 137 11.11 4.04 2.15
C ALA A 137 10.86 3.00 1.06
N THR A 138 10.36 1.82 1.43
CA THR A 138 9.99 0.76 0.48
C THR A 138 8.82 1.19 -0.40
N PHE A 139 7.82 1.87 0.16
CA PHE A 139 6.70 2.41 -0.59
C PHE A 139 7.15 3.50 -1.56
N ARG A 140 7.98 4.46 -1.11
CA ARG A 140 8.63 5.47 -1.96
C ARG A 140 9.36 4.82 -3.14
N LYS A 141 10.20 3.81 -2.88
CA LYS A 141 10.92 3.07 -3.93
C LYS A 141 9.99 2.34 -4.89
N THR A 142 8.92 1.72 -4.38
CA THR A 142 7.90 1.02 -5.19
C THR A 142 7.27 1.96 -6.21
N LEU A 143 6.94 3.19 -5.78
CA LEU A 143 6.39 4.24 -6.63
C LEU A 143 7.42 4.70 -7.68
N VAL A 144 8.66 4.99 -7.27
CA VAL A 144 9.74 5.41 -8.19
C VAL A 144 10.04 4.37 -9.26
N GLU A 145 9.97 3.09 -8.92
CA GLU A 145 10.16 1.98 -9.86
C GLU A 145 8.93 1.69 -10.73
N GLY A 146 7.80 2.36 -10.48
CA GLY A 146 6.54 2.17 -11.19
C GLY A 146 5.92 0.78 -10.99
N ARG A 147 6.21 0.13 -9.85
CA ARG A 147 5.73 -1.23 -9.56
C ARG A 147 4.27 -1.19 -9.11
N LEU A 148 3.50 -2.21 -9.49
CA LEU A 148 2.13 -2.35 -9.00
C LEU A 148 2.13 -2.71 -7.50
N PHE A 149 1.13 -2.19 -6.79
CA PHE A 149 0.94 -2.42 -5.38
C PHE A 149 -0.55 -2.47 -5.00
N ALA A 150 -0.80 -2.93 -3.78
CA ALA A 150 -2.06 -2.74 -3.09
C ALA A 150 -1.85 -2.05 -1.74
N ILE A 151 -2.81 -1.22 -1.35
CA ILE A 151 -3.00 -0.80 0.04
C ILE A 151 -4.09 -1.69 0.64
N VAL A 152 -3.81 -2.36 1.74
CA VAL A 152 -4.76 -3.18 2.50
C VAL A 152 -4.74 -2.72 3.95
N THR A 153 -5.70 -1.89 4.34
CA THR A 153 -5.73 -1.21 5.65
C THR A 153 -7.05 -1.46 6.37
N ALA A 154 -7.00 -1.46 7.71
CA ALA A 154 -8.18 -1.51 8.58
C ALA A 154 -9.04 -0.22 8.58
N ARG A 155 -8.62 0.84 7.87
CA ARG A 155 -9.42 2.05 7.65
C ARG A 155 -10.77 1.75 6.96
N GLY A 156 -11.72 2.67 7.13
CA GLY A 156 -13.07 2.60 6.55
C GLY A 156 -13.34 3.62 5.44
N HIS A 157 -12.34 4.40 5.05
CA HIS A 157 -12.43 5.35 3.93
C HIS A 157 -12.74 4.63 2.60
N ALA A 158 -13.35 5.34 1.66
CA ALA A 158 -13.53 4.88 0.30
C ALA A 158 -12.18 4.58 -0.37
N SER A 159 -12.17 3.63 -1.31
CA SER A 159 -10.98 3.31 -2.10
C SER A 159 -10.42 4.54 -2.82
N GLU A 160 -11.29 5.44 -3.26
CA GLU A 160 -10.90 6.69 -3.91
C GLU A 160 -10.18 7.65 -2.95
N THR A 161 -10.62 7.74 -1.69
CA THR A 161 -9.92 8.54 -0.67
C THR A 161 -8.49 8.01 -0.43
N LEU A 162 -8.33 6.68 -0.34
CA LEU A 162 -7.00 6.07 -0.19
C LEU A 162 -6.12 6.33 -1.42
N ARG A 163 -6.69 6.25 -2.63
CA ARG A 163 -6.00 6.58 -3.88
C ARG A 163 -5.51 8.03 -3.86
N GLN A 164 -6.36 8.99 -3.50
CA GLN A 164 -6.00 10.39 -3.34
C GLN A 164 -4.88 10.57 -2.31
N GLY A 165 -4.86 9.77 -1.24
CA GLY A 165 -3.75 9.74 -0.30
C GLY A 165 -2.42 9.32 -0.94
N VAL A 166 -2.43 8.33 -1.83
CA VAL A 166 -1.22 7.95 -2.58
C VAL A 166 -0.81 9.04 -3.57
N GLU A 167 -1.76 9.68 -4.25
CA GLU A 167 -1.49 10.84 -5.12
C GLU A 167 -0.79 11.94 -4.32
N ARG A 168 -1.32 12.29 -3.15
CA ARG A 168 -0.74 13.26 -2.22
C ARG A 168 0.64 12.83 -1.72
N PHE A 169 0.84 11.55 -1.42
CA PHE A 169 2.15 11.01 -1.05
C PHE A 169 3.17 11.22 -2.17
N ILE A 170 2.81 10.92 -3.43
CA ILE A 170 3.70 11.12 -4.59
C ILE A 170 4.11 12.59 -4.72
N GLU A 171 3.14 13.50 -4.63
CA GLU A 171 3.36 14.95 -4.73
C GLU A 171 4.29 15.48 -3.64
N ARG A 172 4.11 15.01 -2.40
CA ARG A 172 4.78 15.56 -1.22
C ARG A 172 6.12 14.87 -0.91
N VAL A 173 6.27 13.59 -1.26
CA VAL A 173 7.43 12.76 -0.86
C VAL A 173 8.42 12.56 -1.99
N LEU A 174 7.96 12.34 -3.23
CA LEU A 174 8.91 12.15 -4.34
C LEU A 174 9.56 13.47 -4.70
N THR A 175 10.89 13.48 -4.83
CA THR A 175 11.61 14.64 -5.35
C THR A 175 11.32 14.82 -6.85
N PRO A 176 11.59 16.00 -7.45
CA PRO A 176 11.44 16.18 -8.89
C PRO A 176 12.16 15.09 -9.71
N VAL A 177 13.40 14.75 -9.34
CA VAL A 177 14.19 13.69 -9.99
C VAL A 177 13.53 12.31 -9.86
N GLU A 178 12.97 12.00 -8.70
CA GLU A 178 12.25 10.73 -8.48
C GLU A 178 10.94 10.65 -9.26
N ARG A 179 10.22 11.76 -9.42
CA ARG A 179 9.01 11.81 -10.25
C ARG A 179 9.34 11.61 -11.73
N GLU A 180 10.41 12.22 -12.23
CA GLU A 180 10.88 11.95 -13.60
C GLU A 180 11.32 10.50 -13.76
N THR A 181 12.08 9.96 -12.80
CA THR A 181 12.46 8.53 -12.77
C THR A 181 11.23 7.61 -12.82
N MET A 182 10.20 7.93 -12.03
CA MET A 182 8.91 7.23 -12.02
C MET A 182 8.24 7.28 -13.40
N LEU A 183 8.12 8.46 -14.00
CA LEU A 183 7.47 8.62 -15.30
C LEU A 183 8.20 7.88 -16.43
N ILE A 184 9.54 7.92 -16.44
CA ILE A 184 10.36 7.18 -17.40
C ILE A 184 10.14 5.67 -17.26
N ASN A 185 10.05 5.16 -16.02
CA ASN A 185 9.72 3.74 -15.76
C ASN A 185 8.29 3.39 -16.22
N LEU A 186 7.29 4.21 -15.87
CA LEU A 186 5.87 3.98 -16.24
C LEU A 186 5.66 3.97 -17.75
N ARG A 187 6.31 4.90 -18.46
CA ARG A 187 6.32 4.92 -19.92
C ARG A 187 7.05 3.69 -20.47
N GLY A 188 8.15 3.27 -19.84
CA GLY A 188 8.85 2.03 -20.15
C GLY A 188 7.95 0.79 -20.11
N TYR A 189 7.13 0.63 -19.06
CA TYR A 189 6.18 -0.48 -18.97
C TYR A 189 5.13 -0.40 -20.09
N SER A 190 4.56 0.79 -20.32
CA SER A 190 3.55 0.98 -21.37
C SER A 190 4.14 0.74 -22.78
N TYR A 191 5.39 1.13 -23.00
CA TYR A 191 6.12 0.88 -24.24
C TYR A 191 6.38 -0.62 -24.47
N CYS A 192 6.94 -1.29 -23.45
CA CYS A 192 7.42 -2.66 -23.58
C CYS A 192 6.29 -3.69 -23.60
N PHE A 193 5.21 -3.45 -22.85
CA PHE A 193 4.18 -4.45 -22.57
C PHE A 193 2.80 -4.09 -23.08
N ASP A 194 2.50 -2.80 -23.24
CA ASP A 194 1.23 -2.33 -23.84
C ASP A 194 1.43 -1.83 -25.28
N HIS A 195 2.65 -1.88 -25.81
CA HIS A 195 3.04 -1.43 -27.14
C HIS A 195 2.68 0.03 -27.46
N VAL A 196 2.58 0.88 -26.43
CA VAL A 196 2.27 2.31 -26.59
C VAL A 196 3.40 3.02 -27.31
N GLN A 197 3.09 3.66 -28.44
CA GLN A 197 4.03 4.47 -29.22
C GLN A 197 3.77 5.98 -29.10
N THR A 198 2.55 6.37 -28.73
CA THR A 198 2.16 7.77 -28.50
C THR A 198 1.76 7.94 -27.05
N PHE A 199 2.47 8.78 -26.31
CA PHE A 199 2.34 8.90 -24.87
C PHE A 199 1.37 10.02 -24.50
N PRO A 200 0.45 9.76 -23.56
CA PRO A 200 -0.42 10.82 -23.06
C PRO A 200 0.37 11.74 -22.11
N SER A 201 -0.30 12.78 -21.60
CA SER A 201 0.30 13.71 -20.64
C SER A 201 0.82 12.98 -19.38
N GLN A 202 1.79 13.58 -18.68
CA GLN A 202 2.32 13.03 -17.42
C GLN A 202 1.20 12.70 -16.42
N THR A 203 0.19 13.58 -16.30
CA THR A 203 -1.00 13.36 -15.46
C THR A 203 -1.79 12.13 -15.88
N ALA A 204 -1.97 11.90 -17.18
CA ALA A 204 -2.69 10.74 -17.69
C ALA A 204 -1.89 9.43 -17.50
N VAL A 205 -0.56 9.46 -17.67
CA VAL A 205 0.33 8.34 -17.35
C VAL A 205 0.19 7.96 -15.86
N LEU A 206 0.26 8.96 -14.96
CA LEU A 206 0.10 8.72 -13.53
C LEU A 206 -1.29 8.20 -13.18
N ARG A 207 -2.35 8.80 -13.74
CA ARG A 207 -3.74 8.35 -13.53
C ARG A 207 -3.94 6.89 -13.94
N ARG A 208 -3.38 6.49 -15.09
CA ARG A 208 -3.40 5.10 -15.56
C ARG A 208 -2.68 4.20 -14.57
N TYR A 209 -1.46 4.53 -14.18
CA TYR A 209 -0.70 3.73 -13.21
C TYR A 209 -1.49 3.51 -11.91
N LEU A 210 -2.03 4.57 -11.32
CA LEU A 210 -2.81 4.48 -10.09
C LEU A 210 -4.09 3.65 -10.24
N SER A 211 -4.71 3.67 -11.43
CA SER A 211 -5.88 2.82 -11.72
C SER A 211 -5.56 1.31 -11.81
N LEU A 212 -4.29 0.95 -12.03
CA LEU A 212 -3.85 -0.45 -12.05
C LEU A 212 -3.61 -1.01 -10.64
N ASN A 213 -3.52 -0.16 -9.62
CA ASN A 213 -3.30 -0.56 -8.23
C ASN A 213 -4.62 -0.87 -7.52
N ARG A 214 -4.54 -1.48 -6.33
CA ARG A 214 -5.71 -1.79 -5.50
C ARG A 214 -5.69 -1.05 -4.16
N TYR A 215 -6.86 -0.61 -3.71
CA TYR A 215 -7.02 0.19 -2.49
C TYR A 215 -8.15 -0.41 -1.65
N HIS A 216 -7.79 -1.27 -0.70
CA HIS A 216 -8.71 -2.01 0.15
C HIS A 216 -8.73 -1.43 1.57
N ALA A 217 -9.73 -0.60 1.83
CA ALA A 217 -10.16 -0.24 3.16
C ALA A 217 -11.13 -1.32 3.67
N ILE A 218 -10.62 -2.29 4.43
CA ILE A 218 -11.38 -3.52 4.72
C ILE A 218 -12.55 -3.30 5.70
N THR A 219 -12.75 -2.08 6.19
CA THR A 219 -13.89 -1.70 7.03
C THR A 219 -14.78 -0.65 6.37
N SER A 220 -14.57 -0.36 5.08
CA SER A 220 -15.39 0.60 4.35
C SER A 220 -16.73 0.01 3.93
N PRO A 221 -17.78 0.84 3.80
CA PRO A 221 -19.07 0.39 3.27
C PRO A 221 -18.97 -0.26 1.88
N ASP A 222 -18.07 0.23 1.02
CA ASP A 222 -17.87 -0.32 -0.32
C ASP A 222 -17.25 -1.72 -0.27
N PHE A 223 -16.28 -1.94 0.61
CA PHE A 223 -15.68 -3.26 0.82
C PHE A 223 -16.70 -4.22 1.43
N ASP A 224 -17.53 -3.75 2.37
CA ASP A 224 -18.59 -4.53 2.99
C ASP A 224 -19.60 -5.06 1.95
N ARG A 225 -20.05 -4.20 1.02
CA ARG A 225 -20.96 -4.61 -0.06
C ARG A 225 -20.34 -5.69 -0.93
N ARG A 226 -19.10 -5.47 -1.38
CA ARG A 226 -18.38 -6.45 -2.21
C ARG A 226 -18.18 -7.78 -1.48
N LEU A 227 -17.85 -7.74 -0.19
CA LEU A 227 -17.62 -8.94 0.60
C LEU A 227 -18.91 -9.74 0.81
N ALA A 228 -20.05 -9.07 0.99
CA ALA A 228 -21.34 -9.74 1.10
C ALA A 228 -21.70 -10.52 -0.16
N GLU A 229 -21.30 -10.03 -1.34
CA GLU A 229 -21.51 -10.68 -2.64
C GLU A 229 -20.53 -11.84 -2.89
N GLU A 230 -19.23 -11.64 -2.64
CA GLU A 230 -18.18 -12.59 -3.05
C GLU A 230 -17.74 -13.58 -1.95
N ALA A 231 -17.96 -13.27 -0.68
CA ALA A 231 -17.57 -14.11 0.45
C ALA A 231 -18.48 -13.89 1.67
N PRO A 232 -19.79 -14.24 1.55
CA PRO A 232 -20.74 -14.05 2.63
C PRO A 232 -20.29 -14.80 3.91
N GLY A 233 -20.46 -14.14 5.06
CA GLY A 233 -20.08 -14.68 6.37
C GLY A 233 -18.64 -14.38 6.81
N LEU A 234 -17.81 -13.76 5.97
CA LEU A 234 -16.47 -13.34 6.37
C LEU A 234 -16.52 -12.04 7.21
N THR A 235 -16.44 -12.17 8.53
CA THR A 235 -16.60 -11.03 9.45
C THR A 235 -15.31 -10.58 10.13
N THR A 236 -14.31 -11.46 10.22
CA THR A 236 -13.07 -11.15 10.95
C THR A 236 -12.14 -10.25 10.14
N GLN A 237 -11.41 -9.37 10.81
CA GLN A 237 -10.41 -8.49 10.18
C GLN A 237 -9.36 -9.29 9.41
N GLU A 238 -8.84 -10.37 9.99
CA GLU A 238 -7.88 -11.29 9.35
C GLU A 238 -8.49 -11.95 8.11
N GLY A 239 -9.76 -12.39 8.18
CA GLY A 239 -10.50 -12.90 7.03
C GLY A 239 -10.56 -11.88 5.90
N ARG A 240 -10.97 -10.66 6.21
CA ARG A 240 -11.08 -9.57 5.24
C ARG A 240 -9.75 -9.19 4.61
N LYS A 241 -8.65 -9.15 5.36
CA LYS A 241 -7.30 -8.95 4.81
C LYS A 241 -6.92 -10.08 3.85
N ARG A 242 -7.18 -11.35 4.20
CA ARG A 242 -6.92 -12.49 3.31
C ARG A 242 -7.71 -12.39 1.99
N PHE A 243 -8.97 -11.95 2.05
CA PHE A 243 -9.79 -11.69 0.86
C PHE A 243 -9.17 -10.60 -0.02
N ALA A 244 -8.78 -9.46 0.56
CA ALA A 244 -8.15 -8.34 -0.16
C ALA A 244 -6.80 -8.73 -0.79
N ILE A 245 -5.97 -9.50 -0.07
CA ILE A 245 -4.71 -10.02 -0.59
C ILE A 245 -4.96 -10.93 -1.79
N ARG A 246 -5.90 -11.87 -1.67
CA ARG A 246 -6.28 -12.76 -2.77
C ARG A 246 -6.74 -11.97 -3.99
N ASP A 247 -7.60 -10.96 -3.81
CA ASP A 247 -8.08 -10.11 -4.90
C ASP A 247 -6.93 -9.42 -5.65
N PHE A 248 -5.96 -8.87 -4.91
CA PHE A 248 -4.80 -8.24 -5.55
C PHE A 248 -3.93 -9.25 -6.30
N VAL A 249 -3.69 -10.44 -5.73
CA VAL A 249 -2.94 -11.50 -6.42
C VAL A 249 -3.66 -11.91 -7.71
N ASP A 250 -4.96 -12.18 -7.65
CA ASP A 250 -5.79 -12.54 -8.82
C ASP A 250 -5.81 -11.39 -9.87
N HIS A 251 -5.83 -10.13 -9.43
CA HIS A 251 -5.72 -8.96 -10.29
C HIS A 251 -4.36 -8.85 -10.99
N LEU A 252 -3.27 -9.06 -10.25
CA LEU A 252 -1.92 -9.04 -10.80
C LEU A 252 -1.73 -10.13 -11.85
N ILE A 253 -2.15 -11.37 -11.57
CA ILE A 253 -2.04 -12.47 -12.52
C ILE A 253 -2.80 -12.13 -13.82
N ARG A 254 -4.01 -11.59 -13.74
CA ARG A 254 -4.75 -11.14 -14.93
C ARG A 254 -4.02 -10.08 -15.74
N ILE A 255 -3.38 -9.10 -15.10
CA ILE A 255 -2.56 -8.09 -15.80
C ILE A 255 -1.38 -8.77 -16.50
N LEU A 256 -0.68 -9.67 -15.81
CA LEU A 256 0.48 -10.38 -16.35
C LEU A 256 0.12 -11.28 -17.54
N ASP A 257 -1.03 -11.94 -17.48
CA ASP A 257 -1.55 -12.76 -18.57
C ASP A 257 -1.92 -11.90 -19.77
N THR A 258 -2.64 -10.80 -19.54
CA THR A 258 -3.11 -9.90 -20.62
C THR A 258 -1.96 -9.19 -21.34
N THR A 259 -0.89 -8.86 -20.62
CA THR A 259 0.30 -8.18 -21.16
C THR A 259 1.31 -9.15 -21.81
N GLY A 260 1.02 -10.46 -21.85
CA GLY A 260 1.95 -11.47 -22.34
C GLY A 260 3.19 -11.66 -21.45
N MET A 261 3.26 -10.98 -20.31
CA MET A 261 4.38 -11.10 -19.36
C MET A 261 4.45 -12.48 -18.71
N ALA A 262 3.32 -13.19 -18.59
CA ALA A 262 3.31 -14.58 -18.12
C ALA A 262 4.18 -15.50 -18.99
N ALA A 263 4.27 -15.24 -20.31
CA ALA A 263 5.09 -16.01 -21.23
C ALA A 263 6.61 -15.80 -21.02
N LEU A 264 7.00 -14.70 -20.36
CA LEU A 264 8.42 -14.37 -20.12
C LEU A 264 9.06 -15.25 -19.04
N ARG A 265 8.28 -16.08 -18.32
CA ARG A 265 8.74 -16.97 -17.24
C ARG A 265 9.59 -16.25 -16.19
N LEU A 266 9.41 -14.94 -16.02
CA LEU A 266 10.11 -14.16 -15.02
C LEU A 266 9.61 -14.55 -13.62
N PRO A 267 10.50 -14.65 -12.62
CA PRO A 267 10.09 -14.97 -11.26
C PRO A 267 9.22 -13.83 -10.70
N ILE A 268 7.99 -14.16 -10.30
CA ILE A 268 7.06 -13.24 -9.66
C ILE A 268 7.31 -13.27 -8.15
N SER A 269 7.39 -12.09 -7.53
CA SER A 269 7.46 -11.97 -6.08
C SER A 269 6.45 -10.96 -5.55
N ILE A 270 5.69 -11.37 -4.53
CA ILE A 270 4.69 -10.51 -3.90
C ILE A 270 5.05 -10.36 -2.41
N GLY A 271 5.32 -9.13 -1.98
CA GLY A 271 5.59 -8.77 -0.60
C GLY A 271 4.33 -8.32 0.13
N PHE A 272 4.13 -8.71 1.39
CA PHE A 272 3.12 -8.18 2.29
C PHE A 272 3.80 -7.58 3.53
N SER A 273 3.50 -6.33 3.89
CA SER A 273 3.98 -5.71 5.12
C SER A 273 2.84 -5.17 5.99
N ASP A 274 2.96 -5.40 7.29
CA ASP A 274 1.97 -5.05 8.32
C ASP A 274 2.67 -4.86 9.67
N ASP A 275 2.21 -3.90 10.45
CA ASP A 275 2.70 -3.56 11.78
C ASP A 275 2.02 -4.38 12.90
N ASP A 276 0.92 -5.09 12.61
CA ASP A 276 0.23 -5.92 13.60
C ASP A 276 0.68 -7.39 13.53
N PRO A 277 1.32 -7.93 14.59
CA PRO A 277 1.77 -9.32 14.63
C PRO A 277 0.67 -10.35 14.39
N ARG A 278 -0.60 -10.04 14.73
CA ARG A 278 -1.74 -10.94 14.47
C ARG A 278 -2.03 -11.03 12.98
N ASN A 279 -2.02 -9.90 12.27
CA ASN A 279 -2.19 -9.87 10.81
C ASN A 279 -1.03 -10.59 10.12
N VAL A 280 0.21 -10.32 10.53
CA VAL A 280 1.42 -10.97 10.00
C VAL A 280 1.28 -12.50 10.08
N ARG A 281 0.97 -13.04 11.27
CA ARG A 281 0.81 -14.49 11.46
C ARG A 281 -0.35 -15.06 10.65
N ALA A 282 -1.49 -14.39 10.63
CA ALA A 282 -2.67 -14.85 9.88
C ALA A 282 -2.43 -14.88 8.36
N VAL A 283 -1.74 -13.87 7.83
CA VAL A 283 -1.36 -13.80 6.41
C VAL A 283 -0.26 -14.80 6.06
N GLN A 284 0.71 -14.99 6.94
CA GLN A 284 1.76 -16.02 6.78
C GLN A 284 1.15 -17.42 6.66
N ALA A 285 0.23 -17.77 7.57
CA ALA A 285 -0.49 -19.05 7.52
C ALA A 285 -1.29 -19.17 6.22
N TYR A 286 -2.04 -18.13 5.85
CA TYR A 286 -2.82 -18.12 4.60
C TYR A 286 -1.97 -18.28 3.34
N ILE A 287 -0.83 -17.60 3.27
CA ILE A 287 0.11 -17.75 2.15
C ILE A 287 0.62 -19.18 2.08
N THR A 288 1.00 -19.76 3.22
CA THR A 288 1.54 -21.13 3.30
C THR A 288 0.48 -22.15 2.88
N ASP A 289 -0.73 -22.06 3.43
CA ASP A 289 -1.75 -23.08 3.28
C ASP A 289 -2.55 -22.95 1.98
N VAL A 290 -2.66 -21.73 1.43
CA VAL A 290 -3.57 -21.43 0.31
C VAL A 290 -2.83 -20.83 -0.89
N LEU A 291 -2.20 -19.66 -0.73
CA LEU A 291 -1.71 -18.92 -1.90
C LEU A 291 -0.51 -19.60 -2.57
N SER A 292 0.41 -20.17 -1.79
CA SER A 292 1.59 -20.86 -2.33
C SER A 292 1.21 -22.11 -3.13
N ARG A 293 0.12 -22.79 -2.76
CA ARG A 293 -0.43 -23.94 -3.49
C ARG A 293 -1.17 -23.52 -4.74
N ARG A 294 -1.94 -22.42 -4.65
CA ARG A 294 -2.70 -21.88 -5.79
C ARG A 294 -1.80 -21.22 -6.83
N PHE A 295 -0.69 -20.62 -6.40
CA PHE A 295 0.27 -19.89 -7.25
C PHE A 295 1.70 -20.41 -7.00
N PRO A 296 2.02 -21.65 -7.42
CA PRO A 296 3.30 -22.30 -7.11
C PRO A 296 4.52 -21.59 -7.71
N THR A 297 4.32 -20.81 -8.76
CA THR A 297 5.38 -20.01 -9.42
C THR A 297 5.61 -18.65 -8.78
N VAL A 298 4.80 -18.25 -7.78
CA VAL A 298 4.90 -16.96 -7.10
C VAL A 298 5.66 -17.12 -5.78
N LYS A 299 6.69 -16.28 -5.61
CA LYS A 299 7.43 -16.14 -4.36
C LYS A 299 6.78 -15.11 -3.46
N PHE A 300 6.20 -15.55 -2.35
CA PHE A 300 5.62 -14.66 -1.35
C PHE A 300 6.66 -14.25 -0.31
N CYS A 301 6.61 -13.00 0.12
CA CYS A 301 7.42 -12.48 1.23
C CYS A 301 6.50 -11.79 2.23
N VAL A 302 6.61 -12.15 3.51
CA VAL A 302 5.91 -11.48 4.61
C VAL A 302 6.94 -10.68 5.38
N TYR A 303 6.64 -9.41 5.63
CA TYR A 303 7.48 -8.47 6.36
C TYR A 303 6.73 -8.08 7.63
N ASP A 304 7.22 -8.55 8.77
CA ASP A 304 6.74 -8.11 10.09
C ASP A 304 7.44 -6.80 10.45
N THR A 305 6.66 -5.73 10.64
CA THR A 305 7.19 -4.40 10.99
C THR A 305 6.79 -3.96 12.40
N SER A 306 6.35 -4.90 13.25
CA SER A 306 5.78 -4.61 14.56
C SER A 306 6.80 -4.19 15.63
N ASP A 307 8.08 -4.47 15.43
CA ASP A 307 9.13 -4.23 16.43
C ASP A 307 9.73 -2.81 16.37
N GLY A 308 9.42 -2.04 15.32
CA GLY A 308 9.95 -0.69 15.08
C GLY A 308 11.47 -0.62 14.84
N ALA A 309 12.20 -1.74 14.92
CA ALA A 309 13.65 -1.83 14.75
C ALA A 309 14.05 -2.31 13.34
N GLY A 310 13.08 -2.74 12.54
CA GLY A 310 13.26 -3.07 11.14
C GLY A 310 12.09 -3.87 10.60
N ALA A 311 12.24 -4.42 9.40
CA ALA A 311 11.28 -5.39 8.88
C ALA A 311 11.88 -6.79 9.01
N HIS A 312 11.27 -7.67 9.81
CA HIS A 312 11.63 -9.08 9.82
C HIS A 312 11.02 -9.78 8.61
N LYS A 313 11.88 -10.17 7.67
CA LYS A 313 11.46 -10.81 6.42
C LYS A 313 11.35 -12.32 6.58
N MET A 314 10.17 -12.85 6.28
CA MET A 314 9.90 -14.27 6.09
C MET A 314 9.60 -14.52 4.62
N THR A 315 10.27 -15.51 4.02
CA THR A 315 10.08 -15.86 2.60
C THR A 315 9.36 -17.20 2.49
N ILE A 316 8.27 -17.25 1.74
CA ILE A 316 7.47 -18.45 1.49
C ILE A 316 7.35 -18.63 -0.02
N SER A 317 7.81 -19.76 -0.52
CA SER A 317 7.62 -20.17 -1.93
C SER A 317 6.84 -21.47 -1.97
N GLY A 318 5.96 -21.62 -2.97
CA GLY A 318 5.38 -22.92 -3.27
C GLY A 318 6.47 -23.95 -3.61
N GLN A 319 6.23 -25.22 -3.31
CA GLN A 319 7.04 -26.29 -3.87
C GLN A 319 6.73 -26.37 -5.37
N LEU A 320 7.74 -26.14 -6.22
CA LEU A 320 7.68 -26.61 -7.59
C LEU A 320 7.74 -28.15 -7.52
N GLU A 321 6.60 -28.82 -7.63
CA GLU A 321 6.60 -30.14 -8.25
C GLU A 321 6.86 -29.89 -9.74
N LEU A 322 8.13 -29.88 -10.13
CA LEU A 322 8.48 -30.10 -11.52
C LEU A 322 8.02 -31.52 -11.86
N PRO A 323 7.22 -31.73 -12.92
CA PRO A 323 7.12 -33.06 -13.51
C PRO A 323 8.54 -33.47 -13.89
N LEU A 324 9.03 -34.53 -13.25
CA LEU A 324 10.14 -35.29 -13.81
C LEU A 324 9.55 -35.99 -15.04
N GLU A 325 9.73 -35.40 -16.22
CA GLU A 325 9.74 -36.10 -17.51
C GLU A 325 10.37 -35.24 -18.62
#